data_AF-A0A352MU12-F1
#
_entry.id   AF-A0A352MU12-F1
#
_cell.length_a   1.000
_cell.length_b   1.000
_cell.length_c   1.000
_cell.angle_alpha   90.00
_cell.angle_beta   90.00
_cell.angle_gamma   90.00
#
_symmetry.space_group_name_H-M   'P 1'
#
loop_
_entity.id
_entity.type
_entity.pdbx_description
1 polymer ?
#
loop_
_entity_poly.entity_id
_entity_poly.type
_entity_poly.pdbx_seq_one_letter_code
_entity_poly.pdbx_strand_id
1 'polypeptide(L)' 'MENDLVSRTEKDFESIKHTDENGVEFWHARELMIVLEYKQWRRFEQVIERAKEACKNSDISIDDHFADVG' A
#
# COMPACT_ATOMS: atom_id res chain seq x y z
N MET A 1 18.78 3.68 18.85
CA MET A 1 19.03 3.74 17.39
C MET A 1 18.04 2.83 16.64
N GLU A 2 16.76 2.87 17.02
CA GLU A 2 15.66 2.11 16.36
C GLU A 2 14.71 3.04 15.58
N ASN A 3 14.71 4.35 15.88
CA ASN A 3 13.78 5.33 15.29
C ASN A 3 14.15 5.82 13.89
N ASP A 4 15.40 5.67 13.43
CA ASP A 4 15.82 6.23 12.14
C ASP A 4 15.27 5.45 10.94
N LEU A 5 15.12 4.13 11.07
CA LEU A 5 14.53 3.31 10.01
C LEU A 5 13.03 3.56 9.89
N VAL A 6 12.31 3.57 11.01
CA VAL A 6 10.87 3.86 11.04
C VAL A 6 10.60 5.26 10.47
N SER A 7 11.34 6.28 10.92
CA SER A 7 11.15 7.65 10.43
C SER A 7 11.46 7.81 8.93
N ARG A 8 12.45 7.07 8.42
CA ARG A 8 12.77 7.09 6.99
C ARG A 8 11.67 6.41 6.17
N THR A 9 11.24 5.23 6.59
CA THR A 9 10.16 4.49 5.94
C THR A 9 8.84 5.28 5.95
N GLU A 10 8.51 5.93 7.06
CA GLU A 10 7.37 6.85 7.13
C GLU A 10 7.49 7.98 6.10
N LYS A 11 8.64 8.64 6.02
CA LYS A 11 8.86 9.71 5.01
C LYS A 11 8.72 9.19 3.59
N ASP A 12 9.22 8.00 3.30
CA ASP A 12 9.15 7.41 1.97
C ASP A 12 7.69 7.09 1.59
N PHE A 13 6.88 6.57 2.53
CA PHE A 13 5.45 6.37 2.30
C PHE A 13 4.65 7.68 2.18
N GLU A 14 4.92 8.65 3.03
CA GLU A 14 4.27 9.97 2.96
C GLU A 14 4.58 10.69 1.64
N SER A 15 5.75 10.44 1.05
CA SER A 15 6.15 11.06 -0.22
C SER A 15 5.34 10.61 -1.43
N ILE A 16 4.72 9.42 -1.35
CA ILE A 16 3.88 8.83 -2.41
C ILE A 16 2.40 8.78 -1.99
N LYS A 17 2.02 9.52 -0.96
CA LYS A 17 0.64 9.63 -0.51
C LYS A 17 -0.14 10.52 -1.48
N HIS A 18 -1.30 10.04 -1.89
CA HIS A 18 -2.26 10.79 -2.69
C HIS A 18 -3.49 11.10 -1.85
N THR A 19 -4.22 12.12 -2.26
CA THR A 19 -5.49 12.50 -1.63
C THR A 19 -6.51 12.68 -2.75
N ASP A 20 -7.67 12.03 -2.62
CA ASP A 20 -8.74 12.17 -3.58
C ASP A 20 -9.50 13.51 -3.41
N GLU A 21 -10.52 13.74 -4.24
CA GLU A 21 -11.34 14.95 -4.18
C GLU A 21 -12.13 15.11 -2.86
N ASN A 22 -12.31 14.02 -2.12
CA ASN A 22 -13.03 13.97 -0.84
C ASN A 22 -12.09 14.12 0.37
N GLY A 23 -10.77 14.26 0.14
CA GLY A 23 -9.79 14.33 1.23
C GLY A 23 -9.35 12.96 1.76
N VAL A 24 -9.69 11.86 1.08
CA VAL A 24 -9.32 10.51 1.49
C VAL A 24 -7.90 10.19 1.00
N GLU A 25 -7.04 9.79 1.93
CA GLU A 25 -5.67 9.42 1.64
C GLU A 25 -5.58 8.01 1.06
N PHE A 26 -4.81 7.85 -0.02
CA PHE A 26 -4.58 6.56 -0.65
C PHE A 26 -3.18 6.47 -1.27
N TRP A 27 -2.78 5.23 -1.60
CA TRP A 27 -1.48 4.94 -2.20
C TRP A 27 -1.64 4.04 -3.42
N HIS A 28 -0.92 4.34 -4.50
CA HIS A 28 -0.90 3.44 -5.65
C HIS A 28 0.01 2.25 -5.40
N ALA A 29 -0.49 1.06 -5.70
CA ALA A 29 0.27 -0.20 -5.59
C ALA A 29 1.59 -0.17 -6.38
N ARG A 30 1.64 0.52 -7.53
CA ARG A 30 2.86 0.65 -8.34
C ARG A 30 3.94 1.49 -7.67
N GLU A 31 3.56 2.53 -6.93
CA GLU A 31 4.50 3.38 -6.19
C GLU A 31 4.97 2.68 -4.91
N LEU A 32 4.04 2.04 -4.18
CA LEU A 32 4.35 1.25 -3.00
C LEU A 32 5.38 0.15 -3.29
N MET A 33 5.25 -0.53 -4.44
CA MET A 33 6.22 -1.54 -4.88
C MET A 33 7.65 -0.98 -4.93
N ILE A 34 7.83 0.25 -5.42
CA ILE A 34 9.14 0.89 -5.58
C ILE A 34 9.71 1.28 -4.22
N VAL A 35 8.89 1.90 -3.36
CA VAL A 35 9.29 2.30 -1.99
C VAL A 35 9.66 1.09 -1.14
N LEU A 36 8.96 -0.03 -1.32
CA LEU A 36 9.26 -1.30 -0.67
C LEU A 36 10.35 -2.13 -1.38
N GLU A 37 11.03 -1.55 -2.37
CA GLU A 37 12.16 -2.12 -3.10
C GLU A 37 11.87 -3.44 -3.85
N TYR A 38 10.60 -3.69 -4.19
CA TYR A 38 10.23 -4.81 -5.04
C TYR A 38 10.64 -4.53 -6.49
N LYS A 39 11.45 -5.42 -7.07
CA LYS A 39 11.94 -5.30 -8.46
C LYS A 39 10.98 -5.85 -9.51
N GLN A 40 10.02 -6.71 -9.12
CA GLN A 40 9.13 -7.41 -10.04
C GLN A 40 7.69 -7.35 -9.55
N TRP A 41 6.78 -6.91 -10.41
CA TRP A 41 5.35 -6.79 -10.09
C TRP A 41 4.75 -8.10 -9.59
N ARG A 42 5.04 -9.22 -10.24
CA ARG A 42 4.53 -10.54 -9.85
C ARG A 42 4.83 -10.91 -8.38
N ARG A 43 5.95 -10.42 -7.81
CA ARG A 43 6.27 -10.64 -6.40
C ARG A 43 5.45 -9.75 -5.48
N PHE A 44 5.19 -8.53 -5.91
CA PHE A 44 4.38 -7.57 -5.16
C PHE A 44 2.89 -7.88 -5.23
N GLU A 45 2.41 -8.42 -6.35
CA GLU A 45 1.04 -8.91 -6.52
C GLU A 45 0.66 -9.94 -5.45
N GLN A 46 1.58 -10.85 -5.08
CA GLN A 46 1.36 -11.79 -3.98
C GLN A 46 1.21 -11.10 -2.61
N VAL A 47 1.83 -9.94 -2.41
CA VAL A 47 1.68 -9.14 -1.19
C VAL A 47 0.31 -8.47 -1.17
N ILE A 48 -0.14 -7.95 -2.31
CA ILE A 48 -1.48 -7.37 -2.46
C ILE A 48 -2.56 -8.42 -2.16
N GLU A 49 -2.44 -9.63 -2.72
CA GLU A 49 -3.40 -10.70 -2.48
C GLU A 49 -3.47 -11.10 -0.99
N ARG A 50 -2.33 -11.17 -0.30
CA ARG A 50 -2.31 -11.39 1.15
C ARG A 50 -2.96 -10.26 1.95
N ALA A 51 -2.81 -9.02 1.49
CA ALA A 51 -3.47 -7.88 2.13
C ALA A 51 -4.99 -7.94 1.96
N LYS A 52 -5.48 -8.32 0.77
CA LYS A 52 -6.90 -8.57 0.52
C LYS A 52 -7.44 -9.72 1.39
N GLU A 53 -6.69 -10.82 1.51
CA GLU A 53 -7.03 -11.93 2.42
C GLU A 53 -7.14 -11.47 3.88
N ALA A 54 -6.24 -10.59 4.33
CA ALA A 54 -6.27 -10.02 5.67
C ALA A 54 -7.51 -9.14 5.92
N CYS A 55 -7.92 -8.32 4.95
CA CYS A 55 -9.19 -7.58 5.01
C CYS A 55 -10.37 -8.54 5.19
N LYS A 56 -10.44 -9.57 4.34
CA LYS A 56 -11.51 -10.58 4.40
C LYS A 56 -11.56 -11.29 5.76
N ASN A 57 -10.40 -11.68 6.29
CA ASN A 57 -10.30 -12.34 7.60
C ASN A 57 -10.67 -11.42 8.77
N SER A 58 -10.72 -10.11 8.54
CA SER A 58 -11.12 -9.11 9.52
C SER A 58 -12.57 -8.63 9.32
N ASP A 59 -13.35 -9.34 8.49
CA ASP A 59 -14.71 -8.95 8.06
C ASP A 59 -14.79 -7.56 7.41
N ILE A 60 -13.70 -7.13 6.75
CA ILE A 60 -13.61 -5.87 6.00
C ILE A 60 -13.78 -6.16 4.51
N SER A 61 -14.61 -5.35 3.82
CA SER A 61 -14.81 -5.41 2.38
C SER A 61 -13.51 -5.08 1.64
N ILE A 62 -13.11 -5.92 0.68
CA ILE A 62 -11.91 -5.67 -0.13
C ILE A 62 -12.11 -4.47 -1.04
N ASP A 63 -13.31 -4.33 -1.61
CA ASP A 63 -13.66 -3.29 -2.58
C ASP A 63 -13.60 -1.87 -1.98
N ASP A 64 -13.72 -1.76 -0.66
CA ASP A 64 -13.61 -0.48 0.06
C ASP A 64 -12.15 0.02 0.14
N HIS A 65 -11.18 -0.88 -0.04
CA HIS A 65 -9.75 -0.59 0.18
C HIS A 65 -8.88 -0.83 -1.06
N PHE A 66 -9.32 -1.66 -2.01
CA PHE A 66 -8.60 -1.99 -3.22
C PHE A 66 -9.46 -1.72 -4.44
N ALA A 67 -9.11 -0.69 -5.21
CA ALA A 67 -9.70 -0.47 -6.52
C ALA A 67 -9.30 -1.61 -7.47
N ASP A 68 -10.26 -2.16 -8.19
CA ASP A 68 -9.98 -3.17 -9.21
C ASP A 68 -9.23 -2.55 -10.39
N VAL A 69 -8.39 -3.35 -11.05
CA VAL A 69 -7.66 -2.90 -12.25
C VAL A 69 -8.65 -2.84 -13.43
N GLY A 70 -9.10 -1.63 -13.76
CA GLY A 70 -9.87 -1.34 -14.97
C GLY A 70 -9.05 -1.45 -16.25
#